data_AF-A0A2E0A3C5-F1
#
_entry.id   AF-A0A2E0A3C5-F1
#
_cell.length_a   1.000
_cell.length_b   1.000
_cell.length_c   1.000
_cell.angle_alpha   90.00
_cell.angle_beta   90.00
_cell.angle_gamma   90.00
#
_symmetry.space_group_name_H-M   'P 1'
#
loop_
_entity.id
_entity.type
_entity.pdbx_description
1 polymer ?
#
loop_
_entity_poly.entity_id
_entity_poly.type
_entity_poly.pdbx_seq_one_letter_code
_entity_poly.pdbx_strand_id
1 'polypeptide(L)'
;MQPYAKPSRNGFSDAVTRPPVSQVRWAVDFLERRIDLAIAAGNRDQTQAFRKVLQVLHEIDCRSDSLRYRTLSEAFDFLTTFTDDCLAAGSDPAALRSYLQLIQVLSAVDIARKEELVTGQLCSLARVEALCGGQHVHTH
;
A
#
# COMPACT_ATOMS: atom_id res chain seq x y z
N MET A 1 -38.84 -43.80 -25.14
CA MET A 1 -39.11 -42.49 -24.54
C MET A 1 -37.78 -41.85 -24.14
N GLN A 2 -37.59 -40.61 -24.57
CA GLN A 2 -36.41 -39.74 -24.39
C GLN A 2 -36.24 -39.26 -22.92
N PRO A 3 -35.11 -38.60 -22.58
CA PRO A 3 -34.43 -38.63 -21.29
C PRO A 3 -34.80 -37.45 -20.36
N TYR A 4 -34.31 -37.45 -19.11
CA TYR A 4 -34.24 -36.21 -18.32
C TYR A 4 -32.91 -36.03 -17.62
N ALA A 5 -32.47 -34.77 -17.68
CA ALA A 5 -31.13 -34.25 -17.54
C ALA A 5 -30.61 -34.15 -16.09
N LYS A 6 -29.28 -34.12 -15.96
CA LYS A 6 -28.58 -33.44 -14.87
C LYS A 6 -28.97 -31.95 -14.83
N PRO A 7 -28.99 -31.36 -13.64
CA PRO A 7 -28.39 -30.05 -13.49
C PRO A 7 -27.30 -30.07 -12.40
N SER A 8 -26.10 -29.61 -12.79
CA SER A 8 -25.15 -28.98 -11.88
C SER A 8 -25.79 -27.76 -11.23
N ARG A 9 -25.56 -27.53 -9.93
CA ARG A 9 -25.22 -26.17 -9.47
C ARG A 9 -24.61 -26.16 -8.07
N ASN A 10 -23.43 -25.55 -8.02
CA ASN A 10 -22.79 -24.92 -6.88
C ASN A 10 -23.78 -24.42 -5.82
N GLY A 11 -23.49 -24.75 -4.56
CA GLY A 11 -24.16 -24.19 -3.40
C GLY A 11 -23.14 -23.78 -2.35
N PHE A 12 -22.59 -22.58 -2.53
CA PHE A 12 -22.12 -21.69 -1.47
C PHE A 12 -21.04 -22.22 -0.52
N SER A 13 -19.78 -22.14 -0.95
CA SER A 13 -18.79 -21.60 -0.02
C SER A 13 -19.24 -20.19 0.32
N ASP A 14 -19.85 -20.02 1.48
CA ASP A 14 -19.86 -18.78 2.25
C ASP A 14 -18.40 -18.43 2.60
N ALA A 15 -17.61 -18.12 1.57
CA ALA A 15 -16.51 -17.21 1.75
C ALA A 15 -17.20 -15.89 2.06
N VAL A 16 -17.43 -15.63 3.36
CA VAL A 16 -17.57 -14.28 3.90
C VAL A 16 -16.46 -13.49 3.25
N THR A 17 -16.82 -12.83 2.16
CA THR A 17 -15.94 -11.96 1.42
C THR A 17 -15.91 -10.75 2.31
N ARG A 18 -15.04 -10.82 3.34
CA ARG A 18 -14.52 -9.62 3.95
C ARG A 18 -14.17 -8.73 2.76
N PRO A 19 -14.74 -7.52 2.68
CA PRO A 19 -14.35 -6.61 1.61
C PRO A 19 -12.83 -6.58 1.60
N PRO A 20 -12.17 -6.71 0.43
CA PRO A 20 -10.72 -6.70 0.37
C PRO A 20 -10.26 -5.48 1.18
N VAL A 21 -9.47 -5.72 2.23
CA VAL A 21 -9.00 -4.64 3.09
C VAL A 21 -8.17 -3.75 2.17
N SER A 22 -8.66 -2.52 1.93
CA SER A 22 -7.96 -1.53 1.12
C SER A 22 -6.52 -1.41 1.65
N GLN A 23 -5.56 -1.65 0.76
CA GLN A 23 -4.14 -1.65 1.11
C GLN A 23 -3.70 -0.25 1.51
N VAL A 24 -4.23 0.76 0.84
CA VAL A 24 -3.97 2.17 1.18
C VAL A 24 -4.59 2.51 2.54
N ARG A 25 -5.83 2.08 2.82
CA ARG A 25 -6.45 2.30 4.13
C ARG A 25 -5.66 1.60 5.25
N TRP A 26 -5.25 0.36 5.04
CA TRP A 26 -4.40 -0.36 5.98
C TRP A 26 -3.07 0.39 6.22
N ALA A 27 -2.45 0.93 5.16
CA ALA A 27 -1.20 1.67 5.24
C ALA A 27 -1.35 2.98 6.03
N VAL A 28 -2.46 3.69 5.83
CA VAL A 28 -2.83 4.90 6.60
C VAL A 28 -2.99 4.55 8.08
N ASP A 29 -3.83 3.57 8.41
CA ASP A 29 -4.08 3.14 9.80
C ASP A 29 -2.78 2.68 10.49
N PHE A 30 -1.89 2.01 9.75
CA PHE A 30 -0.59 1.57 10.24
C PHE A 30 0.34 2.76 10.53
N LEU A 31 0.44 3.71 9.60
CA LEU A 31 1.27 4.90 9.75
C LEU A 31 0.83 5.78 10.92
N GLU A 32 -0.47 5.98 11.10
CA GLU A 32 -1.00 6.73 12.24
C GLU A 32 -0.55 6.13 13.57
N ARG A 33 -0.64 4.80 13.73
CA ARG A 33 -0.13 4.13 14.93
C ARG A 33 1.38 4.27 15.09
N ARG A 34 2.15 4.22 14.00
CA ARG A 34 3.62 4.42 14.05
C ARG A 34 3.98 5.85 14.44
N ILE A 35 3.22 6.84 13.98
CA ILE A 35 3.35 8.24 14.37
C ILE A 35 3.09 8.38 15.87
N ASP A 36 2.00 7.81 16.38
CA ASP A 36 1.68 7.87 17.81
C ASP A 36 2.78 7.23 18.68
N LEU A 37 3.31 6.08 18.26
CA LEU A 37 4.43 5.44 18.93
C LEU A 37 5.71 6.29 18.91
N ALA A 38 6.03 6.92 17.77
CA ALA A 38 7.18 7.80 17.66
C ALA A 38 7.04 9.06 18.54
N ILE A 39 5.81 9.61 18.63
CA ILE A 39 5.49 10.73 19.51
C ILE A 39 5.66 10.32 20.98
N ALA A 40 5.12 9.16 21.37
CA ALA A 40 5.25 8.64 22.73
C ALA A 40 6.71 8.38 23.13
N ALA A 41 7.55 7.98 22.17
CA ALA A 41 8.99 7.80 22.35
C ALA A 41 9.79 9.12 22.30
N GLY A 42 9.15 10.27 22.02
CA GLY A 42 9.83 11.55 21.87
C GLY A 42 10.70 11.69 20.60
N ASN A 43 10.56 10.75 19.64
CA ASN A 43 11.35 10.74 18.42
C ASN A 43 10.72 11.65 17.36
N ARG A 44 11.13 12.92 17.36
CA ARG A 44 10.60 13.95 16.46
C ARG A 44 10.93 13.69 15.00
N ASP A 45 12.13 13.19 14.71
CA ASP A 45 12.58 12.94 13.35
C ASP A 45 11.78 11.80 12.70
N GLN A 46 11.61 10.68 13.41
CA GLN A 46 10.76 9.58 12.94
C GLN A 46 9.31 10.02 12.80
N THR A 47 8.80 10.81 13.75
CA THR A 47 7.43 11.36 13.66
C THR A 47 7.23 12.16 12.38
N GLN A 48 8.17 13.06 12.05
CA GLN A 48 8.09 13.88 10.85
C GLN A 48 8.24 13.03 9.58
N ALA A 49 9.14 12.06 9.58
CA ALA A 49 9.35 11.16 8.45
C ALA A 49 8.09 10.33 8.16
N PHE A 50 7.47 9.70 9.17
CA PHE A 50 6.22 8.96 8.98
C PHE A 50 5.06 9.86 8.52
N ARG A 51 5.00 11.12 8.97
CA ARG A 51 4.02 12.08 8.47
C ARG A 51 4.19 12.41 7.00
N LYS A 52 5.43 12.49 6.50
CA LYS A 52 5.68 12.66 5.06
C LYS A 52 5.18 11.46 4.25
N VAL A 53 5.38 10.24 4.76
CA VAL A 53 4.82 9.03 4.13
C VAL A 53 3.30 9.09 4.12
N LEU A 54 2.68 9.47 5.23
CA LEU A 54 1.22 9.60 5.34
C LEU A 54 0.68 10.66 4.38
N GLN A 55 1.38 11.79 4.24
CA GLN A 55 1.04 12.83 3.27
C GLN A 55 0.97 12.29 1.84
N VAL A 56 1.93 11.45 1.43
CA VAL A 56 1.92 10.82 0.10
C VAL A 56 0.64 10.02 -0.14
N LEU A 57 0.19 9.27 0.87
CA LEU A 57 -1.04 8.46 0.77
C LEU A 57 -2.31 9.32 0.72
N HIS A 58 -2.37 10.42 1.46
CA HIS A 58 -3.51 11.34 1.41
C HIS A 58 -3.58 12.13 0.10
N GLU A 59 -2.46 12.29 -0.60
CA GLU A 59 -2.36 13.03 -1.86
C GLU A 59 -2.38 12.13 -3.11
N ILE A 60 -2.91 10.90 -3.00
CA ILE A 60 -3.02 9.97 -4.14
C ILE A 60 -3.91 10.54 -5.25
N ASP A 61 -5.05 11.14 -4.90
CA ASP A 61 -6.01 11.69 -5.87
C ASP A 61 -5.65 13.14 -6.28
N CYS A 62 -4.52 13.66 -5.81
CA CYS A 62 -4.02 14.97 -6.22
C CYS A 62 -3.17 14.83 -7.48
N ARG A 63 -3.28 15.80 -8.38
CA ARG A 63 -2.46 15.87 -9.60
C ARG A 63 -0.97 15.82 -9.24
N SER A 64 -0.22 15.00 -9.97
CA SER A 64 1.22 14.87 -9.78
C SER A 64 1.96 16.15 -10.12
N ASP A 65 2.90 16.55 -9.28
CA ASP A 65 3.82 17.67 -9.50
C ASP A 65 5.23 17.35 -8.95
N SER A 66 6.18 18.25 -9.18
CA SER A 66 7.58 18.05 -8.78
C SER A 66 7.77 17.97 -7.26
N LEU A 67 6.97 18.69 -6.48
CA LEU A 67 7.02 18.65 -5.02
C LEU A 67 6.52 17.30 -4.52
N ARG A 68 5.39 16.83 -5.03
CA ARG A 68 4.79 15.53 -4.69
C ARG A 68 5.68 14.36 -5.07
N TYR A 69 6.36 14.44 -6.21
CA TYR A 69 7.32 13.42 -6.61
C TYR A 69 8.53 13.39 -5.68
N ARG A 70 9.05 14.57 -5.31
CA ARG A 70 10.12 14.68 -4.31
C ARG A 70 9.70 14.12 -2.96
N THR A 71 8.51 14.43 -2.46
CA THR A 71 7.99 13.88 -1.20
C THR A 71 7.85 12.37 -1.26
N LEU A 72 7.40 11.82 -2.39
CA LEU A 72 7.35 10.38 -2.62
C LEU A 72 8.75 9.73 -2.58
N SER A 73 9.74 10.31 -3.25
CA SER A 73 11.12 9.81 -3.21
C SER A 73 11.70 9.87 -1.80
N GLU A 74 11.52 10.99 -1.07
CA GLU A 74 11.97 11.12 0.32
C GLU A 74 11.29 10.08 1.24
N ALA A 75 9.99 9.80 1.02
CA ALA A 75 9.26 8.78 1.76
C ALA A 75 9.80 7.36 1.49
N PHE A 76 10.16 7.08 0.24
CA PHE A 76 10.78 5.81 -0.17
C PHE A 76 12.15 5.60 0.46
N ASP A 77 13.03 6.59 0.36
CA ASP A 77 14.38 6.52 0.91
C ASP A 77 14.30 6.29 2.42
N PHE A 78 13.46 7.07 3.11
CA PHE A 78 13.22 6.90 4.53
C PHE A 78 12.74 5.49 4.89
N LEU A 79 11.68 4.98 4.24
CA LEU A 79 11.14 3.66 4.59
C LEU A 79 12.14 2.54 4.31
N THR A 80 12.92 2.64 3.23
CA THR A 80 13.92 1.64 2.88
C THR A 80 15.02 1.60 3.94
N THR A 81 15.64 2.76 4.24
CA THR A 81 16.66 2.86 5.29
C THR A 81 16.12 2.45 6.66
N PHE A 82 14.92 2.91 7.01
CA PHE A 82 14.30 2.55 8.30
C PHE A 82 14.02 1.05 8.42
N THR A 83 13.62 0.40 7.31
CA THR A 83 13.38 -1.06 7.29
C THR A 83 14.69 -1.83 7.44
N ASP A 84 15.76 -1.37 6.79
CA ASP A 84 17.11 -1.95 6.93
C ASP A 84 17.64 -1.79 8.36
N ASP A 85 17.45 -0.63 8.98
CA ASP A 85 17.81 -0.38 10.38
C ASP A 85 17.02 -1.30 11.32
N CYS A 86 15.72 -1.49 11.07
CA CYS A 86 14.90 -2.42 11.84
C CYS A 86 15.39 -3.85 11.70
N LEU A 87 15.80 -4.26 10.50
CA LEU A 87 16.34 -5.58 10.22
C LEU A 87 17.67 -5.79 10.97
N ALA A 88 18.57 -4.82 10.88
CA ALA A 88 19.86 -4.84 11.58
C ALA A 88 19.70 -4.87 13.11
N ALA A 89 18.67 -4.20 13.64
CA ALA A 89 18.33 -4.22 15.05
C ALA A 89 17.66 -5.53 15.54
N GLY A 90 17.41 -6.49 14.64
CA GLY A 90 16.76 -7.75 14.98
C GLY A 90 15.27 -7.58 15.32
N SER A 91 14.59 -6.62 14.69
CA SER A 91 13.16 -6.38 14.91
C SER A 91 12.32 -7.60 14.56
N ASP A 92 11.15 -7.69 15.20
CA ASP A 92 10.20 -8.77 14.97
C ASP A 92 9.85 -8.94 13.47
N PRO A 93 9.91 -10.17 12.92
CA PRO A 93 9.60 -10.41 11.51
C PRO A 93 8.20 -9.94 11.07
N ALA A 94 7.20 -9.91 11.96
CA ALA A 94 5.87 -9.41 11.58
C ALA A 94 5.86 -7.89 11.42
N ALA A 95 6.62 -7.17 12.26
CA ALA A 95 6.83 -5.73 12.08
C ALA A 95 7.54 -5.43 10.75
N LEU A 96 8.60 -6.18 10.41
CA LEU A 96 9.33 -6.03 9.14
C LEU A 96 8.42 -6.24 7.93
N ARG A 97 7.56 -7.27 7.95
CA ARG A 97 6.57 -7.49 6.87
C ARG A 97 5.63 -6.30 6.69
N SER A 98 5.25 -5.64 7.77
CA SER A 98 4.39 -4.45 7.70
C SER A 98 5.11 -3.29 7.00
N TYR A 99 6.40 -3.06 7.27
CA TYR A 99 7.14 -2.02 6.55
C TYR A 99 7.36 -2.37 5.07
N LEU A 100 7.63 -3.64 4.76
CA LEU A 100 7.73 -4.11 3.37
C LEU A 100 6.41 -3.93 2.61
N GLN A 101 5.27 -4.23 3.24
CA GLN A 101 3.96 -4.00 2.66
C GLN A 101 3.69 -2.50 2.45
N LEU A 102 4.14 -1.63 3.35
CA LEU A 102 4.05 -0.19 3.17
C LEU A 102 4.89 0.31 1.97
N ILE A 103 6.11 -0.23 1.80
CA ILE A 103 6.97 0.05 0.63
C ILE A 103 6.28 -0.40 -0.68
N GLN A 104 5.59 -1.55 -0.67
CA GLN A 104 4.80 -2.00 -1.82
C GLN A 104 3.68 -1.02 -2.17
N VAL A 105 2.97 -0.49 -1.17
CA VAL A 105 1.92 0.52 -1.40
C VAL A 105 2.51 1.79 -2.00
N LEU A 106 3.64 2.30 -1.48
CA LEU A 106 4.31 3.45 -2.10
C LEU A 106 4.78 3.15 -3.54
N SER A 107 5.17 1.90 -3.84
CA SER A 107 5.56 1.49 -5.19
C SER A 107 4.39 1.51 -6.15
N ALA A 108 3.21 1.10 -5.70
CA ALA A 108 1.98 1.24 -6.47
C ALA A 108 1.64 2.72 -6.73
N VAL A 109 1.85 3.61 -5.75
CA VAL A 109 1.66 5.06 -5.93
C VAL A 109 2.65 5.62 -6.97
N ASP A 110 3.92 5.24 -6.90
CA ASP A 110 4.93 5.67 -7.88
C ASP A 110 4.59 5.24 -9.31
N ILE A 111 4.20 3.98 -9.49
CA ILE A 111 3.76 3.45 -10.79
C ILE A 111 2.54 4.22 -11.29
N ALA A 112 1.52 4.43 -10.45
CA ALA A 112 0.32 5.16 -10.84
C ALA A 112 0.61 6.62 -11.24
N ARG A 113 1.54 7.30 -10.55
CA ARG A 113 1.96 8.66 -10.91
C ARG A 113 2.79 8.71 -12.19
N LYS A 114 3.64 7.71 -12.44
CA LYS A 114 4.36 7.57 -13.73
C LYS A 114 3.39 7.34 -14.88
N GLU A 115 2.33 6.55 -14.67
CA GLU A 115 1.27 6.37 -15.65
C GLU A 115 0.48 7.67 -15.90
N GLU A 116 0.20 8.47 -14.87
CA GLU A 116 -0.41 9.80 -15.02
C GLU A 116 0.43 10.70 -15.94
N LEU A 117 1.75 10.71 -15.76
CA LEU A 117 2.65 11.51 -16.60
C LEU A 117 2.64 11.07 -18.08
N VAL A 118 2.49 9.78 -18.34
CA VAL A 118 2.49 9.22 -19.71
C VAL A 118 1.12 9.35 -20.39
N THR A 119 0.05 9.11 -19.64
CA THR A 119 -1.32 8.99 -20.18
C THR A 119 -2.16 10.26 -20.02
N GLY A 120 -1.77 11.15 -19.11
CA GLY A 120 -2.56 12.31 -18.68
C GLY A 120 -3.78 11.96 -17.82
N GLN A 121 -4.02 10.68 -17.53
CA GLN A 121 -5.10 10.24 -16.64
C GLN A 121 -4.65 10.40 -15.19
N LEU A 122 -5.47 11.08 -14.36
CA LEU A 122 -5.14 11.31 -12.97
C LEU A 122 -4.88 9.99 -12.23
N CYS A 123 -3.84 9.98 -11.39
CA CYS A 123 -3.65 8.95 -10.38
C CYS A 123 -4.91 8.86 -9.52
N SER A 124 -5.37 7.64 -9.25
CA SER A 124 -6.57 7.40 -8.46
C SER A 124 -6.33 6.30 -7.45
N LEU A 125 -7.02 6.38 -6.31
CA LEU A 125 -7.01 5.34 -5.30
C LEU A 125 -7.30 3.95 -5.88
N ALA A 126 -8.29 3.85 -6.77
CA ALA A 126 -8.66 2.60 -7.43
C ALA A 126 -7.51 2.00 -8.24
N ARG A 127 -6.71 2.83 -8.92
CA ARG A 127 -5.55 2.38 -9.68
C ARG A 127 -4.44 1.87 -8.75
N VAL A 128 -4.17 2.59 -7.66
CA VAL A 128 -3.18 2.18 -6.65
C VAL A 128 -3.57 0.85 -6.00
N GLU A 129 -4.84 0.67 -5.63
CA GLU A 129 -5.36 -0.59 -5.08
C GLU A 129 -5.25 -1.73 -6.09
N ALA A 130 -5.55 -1.48 -7.36
CA ALA A 130 -5.38 -2.47 -8.42
C ALA A 130 -3.92 -2.90 -8.59
N LEU A 131 -2.96 -1.97 -8.47
CA LEU A 131 -1.53 -2.27 -8.53
C LEU A 131 -1.06 -3.05 -7.29
N CYS A 132 -1.60 -2.76 -6.11
CA CYS A 132 -1.30 -3.52 -4.89
C CYS A 132 -1.87 -4.95 -4.95
N GLY A 133 -3.10 -5.13 -5.45
CA GLY A 133 -3.73 -6.45 -5.61
C GLY A 133 -3.23 -7.23 -6.83
N GLY A 134 -2.66 -6.55 -7.82
CA GLY A 134 -2.19 -7.12 -9.09
C GLY A 134 -0.82 -7.80 -9.02
N GLN A 135 -0.06 -7.66 -7.93
CA GLN A 135 1.25 -8.33 -7.76
C GLN A 135 1.17 -9.87 -7.58
N HIS A 136 -0.03 -10.46 -7.73
CA HIS A 136 -0.25 -11.91 -7.75
C HIS A 136 -0.35 -12.54 -9.16
N VAL A 137 0.10 -11.85 -10.23
CA VAL A 137 0.17 -12.45 -11.59
C VAL A 137 1.50 -12.12 -12.28
N HIS A 138 2.58 -12.73 -11.81
CA HIS A 138 3.70 -13.08 -12.69
C HIS A 138 3.83 -14.60 -12.74
N THR A 139 3.00 -15.22 -13.56
CA THR A 139 3.30 -16.52 -14.17
C THR A 139 4.17 -16.27 -15.40
N HIS A 140 5.43 -16.67 -15.33
CA HIS A 140 6.24 -17.05 -16.50
C HIS A 140 6.90 -18.39 -16.21
#